data_AF-A0A8T4D3F5-F1
#
_entry.id   AF-A0A8T4D3F5-F1
#
_cell.length_a   1.000
_cell.length_b   1.000
_cell.length_c   1.000
_cell.angle_alpha   90.00
_cell.angle_beta   90.00
_cell.angle_gamma   90.00
#
_symmetry.space_group_name_H-M   'P 1'
#
loop_
_entity.id
_entity.type
_entity.pdbx_description
1 polymer ?
#
loop_
_entity_poly.entity_id
_entity_poly.type
_entity_poly.pdbx_seq_one_letter_code
_entity_poly.pdbx_strand_id
1 'polypeptide(L)'
;MPDDLCRTLVEDFLESSWTCIKTIVEKLRGFKEEQKQRKTVSLFRFKNGQKVNQSFAGTNFFLRGSVEYSNPQLTLEEVQGIIGARMLETCGNYFSDNGLREPDADDVAEICEALKKPSEGPIIAFLLNTDDIEPDRYSMNPLKESIVASGQSAFPAAYARTETLKTDQQFVDKYAGNLICKTEVDLINRQLESAKGSYVDFVDSIKYAQLEEISETFGVDSGIYALRMPIATLQAETKDDLLHYIIRETHRDYESISQAYNCMRRSMAKRTTLLTVPHSNKGYGSKRAARGKLHFEGAKLKSVTVKYQTTRLYPNEIDTEDVSIAKGEDSFTVAGEQLADYSFSETPSSPQFFLYSLASPENAVLWHGIGAFAAPKLLQSYVSVRESCKRGQPVRDLHQKYGVWTEVPLQFNLVPDHMWIHPVHRNIDSSIGCVENLGDLARRGMKVEKLSSLG
;
A
#
# COMPACT_ATOMS: atom_id res chain seq x y z
N MET A 1 26.20 19.02 -19.94
CA MET A 1 25.76 17.61 -20.10
C MET A 1 24.41 17.52 -19.42
N PRO A 2 23.45 16.71 -19.89
CA PRO A 2 22.26 16.43 -19.09
C PRO A 2 22.73 15.92 -17.72
N ASP A 3 22.13 16.42 -16.65
CA ASP A 3 22.44 15.93 -15.31
C ASP A 3 22.11 14.42 -15.26
N ASP A 4 23.10 13.58 -14.93
CA ASP A 4 22.85 12.15 -14.70
C ASP A 4 22.14 12.00 -13.35
N LEU A 5 20.81 12.04 -13.41
CA LEU A 5 19.95 11.99 -12.23
C LEU A 5 20.07 10.65 -11.50
N CYS A 6 20.23 9.55 -12.25
CA CYS A 6 20.43 8.22 -11.69
C CYS A 6 21.69 8.22 -10.82
N ARG A 7 22.81 8.67 -11.38
CA ARG A 7 24.08 8.75 -10.65
C ARG A 7 23.98 9.64 -9.42
N THR A 8 23.37 10.81 -9.56
CA THR A 8 23.15 11.75 -8.46
C THR A 8 22.40 11.09 -7.30
N LEU A 9 21.33 10.34 -7.61
CA LEU A 9 20.54 9.62 -6.62
C LEU A 9 21.32 8.46 -5.99
N VAL A 10 22.07 7.70 -6.78
CA VAL A 10 22.85 6.55 -6.28
C VAL A 10 23.95 7.02 -5.33
N GLU A 11 24.71 8.05 -5.69
CA GLU A 11 25.78 8.60 -4.85
C GLU A 11 25.22 9.10 -3.50
N ASP A 12 24.16 9.91 -3.52
CA ASP A 12 23.48 10.39 -2.31
C ASP A 12 22.90 9.23 -1.46
N PHE A 13 22.28 8.23 -2.11
CA PHE A 13 21.67 7.12 -1.40
C PHE A 13 22.71 6.22 -0.72
N LEU A 14 23.82 5.93 -1.41
CA LEU A 14 24.93 5.15 -0.85
C LEU A 14 25.57 5.87 0.33
N GLU A 15 25.75 7.19 0.26
CA GLU A 15 26.28 7.99 1.37
C GLU A 15 25.31 8.02 2.56
N SER A 16 24.04 8.34 2.31
CA SER A 16 23.06 8.65 3.36
C SER A 16 22.40 7.42 3.98
N SER A 17 22.32 6.31 3.25
CA SER A 17 21.51 5.12 3.57
C SER A 17 22.32 3.82 3.63
N TRP A 18 23.67 3.91 3.68
CA TRP A 18 24.58 2.76 3.70
C TRP A 18 24.25 1.70 4.77
N THR A 19 23.85 2.14 5.96
CA THR A 19 23.51 1.25 7.08
C THR A 19 22.28 0.39 6.79
N CYS A 20 21.32 0.89 6.02
CA CYS A 20 20.16 0.15 5.55
C CYS A 20 20.55 -0.93 4.55
N ILE A 21 21.47 -0.60 3.63
CA ILE A 21 22.03 -1.54 2.65
C ILE A 21 22.76 -2.69 3.36
N LYS A 22 23.64 -2.38 4.34
CA LYS A 22 24.27 -3.41 5.17
C LYS A 22 23.24 -4.32 5.84
N THR A 23 22.22 -3.72 6.45
CA THR A 23 21.20 -4.46 7.19
C THR A 23 20.40 -5.41 6.28
N ILE A 24 19.99 -4.96 5.08
CA ILE A 24 19.24 -5.83 4.16
C ILE A 24 20.11 -6.97 3.62
N VAL A 25 21.39 -6.72 3.31
CA VAL A 25 22.33 -7.76 2.86
C VAL A 25 22.58 -8.81 3.95
N GLU A 26 22.77 -8.38 5.20
CA GLU A 26 22.92 -9.28 6.34
C GLU A 26 21.67 -10.13 6.58
N LYS A 27 20.48 -9.52 6.54
CA LYS A 27 19.21 -10.25 6.70
C LYS A 27 18.98 -11.22 5.53
N LEU A 28 19.35 -10.84 4.31
CA LEU A 28 19.27 -11.71 3.14
C LEU A 28 20.18 -12.93 3.26
N ARG A 29 21.39 -12.78 3.80
CA ARG A 29 22.32 -13.90 4.02
C ARG A 29 21.72 -14.96 4.94
N GLY A 30 21.15 -14.54 6.08
CA GLY A 30 20.46 -15.45 7.00
C GLY A 30 19.17 -16.04 6.41
N PHE A 31 18.49 -15.30 5.53
CA PHE A 31 17.24 -15.76 4.90
C PHE A 31 17.43 -16.97 3.98
N LYS A 32 18.55 -17.05 3.26
CA LYS A 32 18.84 -18.17 2.32
C LYS A 32 18.94 -19.53 3.03
N GLU A 33 19.20 -19.56 4.33
CA GLU A 33 19.40 -20.81 5.10
C GLU A 33 18.08 -21.40 5.66
N GLU A 34 17.02 -20.60 5.78
CA GLU A 34 15.87 -20.91 6.65
C GLU A 34 14.59 -21.42 5.93
N GLN A 35 14.52 -21.44 4.58
CA GLN A 35 13.21 -21.50 3.91
C GLN A 35 13.09 -22.48 2.74
N LYS A 36 12.44 -23.63 2.97
CA LYS A 36 12.03 -24.58 1.90
C LYS A 36 10.51 -24.68 1.67
N GLN A 37 9.69 -23.98 2.46
CA GLN A 37 8.22 -24.22 2.53
C GLN A 37 7.34 -23.01 2.22
N ARG A 38 7.89 -21.86 1.79
CA ARG A 38 7.06 -20.71 1.41
C ARG A 38 6.39 -20.95 0.05
N LYS A 39 5.10 -20.62 -0.03
CA LYS A 39 4.32 -20.68 -1.27
C LYS A 39 4.81 -19.63 -2.28
N THR A 40 4.56 -19.91 -3.55
CA THR A 40 4.75 -18.97 -4.65
C THR A 40 3.92 -17.70 -4.44
N VAL A 41 4.52 -16.54 -4.72
CA VAL A 41 3.86 -15.24 -4.63
C VAL A 41 3.54 -14.76 -6.05
N SER A 42 2.29 -14.43 -6.32
CA SER A 42 1.88 -13.84 -7.61
C SER A 42 1.74 -12.34 -7.46
N LEU A 43 2.49 -11.60 -8.26
CA LEU A 43 2.46 -10.15 -8.35
C LEU A 43 2.07 -9.76 -9.78
N PHE A 44 1.77 -8.48 -10.01
CA PHE A 44 1.49 -7.97 -11.35
C PHE A 44 2.15 -6.63 -11.59
N ARG A 45 2.24 -6.19 -12.83
CA ARG A 45 2.51 -4.81 -13.20
C ARG A 45 1.73 -4.46 -14.45
N PHE A 46 1.58 -3.18 -14.76
CA PHE A 46 1.11 -2.78 -16.09
C PHE A 46 2.31 -2.47 -16.97
N LYS A 47 2.24 -2.91 -18.22
CA LYS A 47 3.23 -2.60 -19.26
C LYS A 47 2.47 -2.32 -20.54
N ASN A 48 2.70 -1.16 -21.16
CA ASN A 48 1.96 -0.74 -22.36
C ASN A 48 0.43 -0.82 -22.17
N GLY A 49 -0.08 -0.40 -21.01
CA GLY A 49 -1.50 -0.43 -20.67
C GLY A 49 -2.10 -1.83 -20.42
N GLN A 50 -1.28 -2.89 -20.39
CA GLN A 50 -1.75 -4.26 -20.13
C GLN A 50 -1.21 -4.78 -18.81
N LYS A 51 -2.10 -5.42 -18.03
CA LYS A 51 -1.74 -6.12 -16.81
C LYS A 51 -0.95 -7.40 -17.14
N VAL A 52 0.28 -7.48 -16.64
CA VAL A 52 1.16 -8.65 -16.75
C VAL A 52 1.33 -9.23 -15.36
N ASN A 53 0.94 -10.50 -15.19
CA ASN A 53 1.15 -11.23 -13.93
C ASN A 53 2.48 -11.98 -13.98
N GLN A 54 3.16 -12.06 -12.83
CA GLN A 54 4.38 -12.83 -12.66
C GLN A 54 4.38 -13.55 -11.31
N SER A 55 4.82 -14.80 -11.33
CA SER A 55 4.96 -15.63 -10.14
C SER A 55 6.41 -15.70 -9.71
N PHE A 56 6.65 -15.51 -8.41
CA PHE A 56 7.96 -15.54 -7.77
C PHE A 56 8.00 -16.68 -6.76
N ALA A 57 9.17 -17.32 -6.62
CA ALA A 57 9.34 -18.35 -5.62
C ALA A 57 9.18 -17.75 -4.22
N GLY A 58 8.59 -18.50 -3.29
CA GLY A 58 8.49 -18.05 -1.89
C GLY A 58 9.84 -17.86 -1.20
N THR A 59 10.92 -18.35 -1.81
CA THR A 59 12.32 -18.19 -1.40
C THR A 59 12.94 -16.87 -1.85
N ASN A 60 12.23 -16.05 -2.63
CA ASN A 60 12.64 -14.67 -2.86
C ASN A 60 12.47 -13.84 -1.58
N PHE A 61 13.30 -12.81 -1.42
CA PHE A 61 13.21 -11.86 -0.32
C PHE A 61 12.35 -10.67 -0.75
N PHE A 62 11.12 -10.57 -0.25
CA PHE A 62 10.18 -9.56 -0.72
C PHE A 62 10.34 -8.24 0.05
N LEU A 63 10.71 -7.17 -0.65
CA LEU A 63 10.77 -5.81 -0.12
C LEU A 63 9.49 -5.06 -0.51
N ARG A 64 8.64 -4.77 0.47
CA ARG A 64 7.40 -4.02 0.24
C ARG A 64 7.65 -2.52 0.24
N GLY A 65 7.21 -1.81 -0.79
CA GLY A 65 6.91 -0.37 -0.76
C GLY A 65 5.43 -0.12 -0.41
N SER A 66 5.12 1.02 0.21
CA SER A 66 3.74 1.44 0.50
C SER A 66 3.28 2.39 -0.61
N VAL A 67 2.03 2.43 -1.03
CA VAL A 67 1.55 3.48 -1.96
C VAL A 67 0.08 3.80 -1.67
N GLU A 68 -0.33 5.04 -1.94
CA GLU A 68 -1.74 5.41 -1.87
C GLU A 68 -2.43 5.08 -3.20
N TYR A 69 -3.17 3.99 -3.20
CA TYR A 69 -3.45 3.35 -4.46
C TYR A 69 -4.73 3.79 -5.18
N SER A 70 -5.69 4.43 -4.51
CA SER A 70 -7.00 4.68 -5.13
C SER A 70 -7.11 5.98 -5.93
N ASN A 71 -6.14 6.89 -5.82
CA ASN A 71 -6.07 8.09 -6.65
C ASN A 71 -5.35 7.75 -7.99
N PRO A 72 -5.87 8.12 -9.17
CA PRO A 72 -5.16 7.95 -10.45
C PRO A 72 -3.83 8.72 -10.54
N GLN A 73 -3.63 9.77 -9.75
CA GLN A 73 -2.41 10.55 -9.77
C GLN A 73 -1.26 9.80 -9.10
N LEU A 74 -0.05 9.99 -9.62
CA LEU A 74 1.20 9.49 -9.04
C LEU A 74 1.90 10.63 -8.29
N THR A 75 1.82 10.63 -6.97
CA THR A 75 2.32 11.75 -6.14
C THR A 75 3.84 11.72 -5.95
N LEU A 76 4.42 12.84 -5.51
CA LEU A 76 5.85 12.92 -5.19
C LEU A 76 6.28 11.90 -4.13
N GLU A 77 5.46 11.71 -3.11
CA GLU A 77 5.69 10.71 -2.07
C GLU A 77 5.75 9.29 -2.64
N GLU A 78 4.82 8.95 -3.55
CA GLU A 78 4.77 7.63 -4.17
C GLU A 78 6.00 7.39 -5.04
N VAL A 79 6.37 8.35 -5.89
CA VAL A 79 7.55 8.24 -6.76
C VAL A 79 8.82 8.06 -5.92
N GLN A 80 8.99 8.88 -4.88
CA GLN A 80 10.16 8.78 -4.02
C GLN A 80 10.24 7.40 -3.36
N GLY A 81 9.12 6.86 -2.86
CA GLY A 81 9.09 5.55 -2.25
C GLY A 81 9.32 4.39 -3.21
N ILE A 82 8.84 4.49 -4.45
CA ILE A 82 9.13 3.55 -5.53
C ILE A 82 10.63 3.55 -5.83
N ILE A 83 11.23 4.73 -6.02
CA ILE A 83 12.68 4.86 -6.25
C ILE A 83 13.45 4.34 -5.04
N GLY A 84 13.04 4.65 -3.81
CA GLY A 84 13.63 4.14 -2.57
C GLY A 84 13.61 2.62 -2.47
N ALA A 85 12.51 1.98 -2.86
CA ALA A 85 12.40 0.53 -2.92
C ALA A 85 13.35 -0.06 -3.99
N ARG A 86 13.43 0.54 -5.19
CA ARG A 86 14.38 0.11 -6.24
C ARG A 86 15.84 0.28 -5.82
N MET A 87 16.17 1.36 -5.12
CA MET A 87 17.52 1.64 -4.61
C MET A 87 17.93 0.60 -3.57
N LEU A 88 17.09 0.34 -2.57
CA LEU A 88 17.34 -0.70 -1.55
C LEU A 88 17.48 -2.08 -2.17
N GLU A 89 16.59 -2.44 -3.08
CA GLU A 89 16.61 -3.72 -3.78
C GLU A 89 17.89 -3.89 -4.60
N THR A 90 18.21 -2.92 -5.45
CA THR A 90 19.34 -3.02 -6.39
C THR A 90 20.67 -3.00 -5.65
N CYS A 91 20.84 -2.08 -4.68
CA CYS A 91 22.03 -2.06 -3.82
C CYS A 91 22.12 -3.35 -2.99
N GLY A 92 21.01 -3.84 -2.44
CA GLY A 92 20.98 -5.06 -1.66
C GLY A 92 21.38 -6.30 -2.47
N ASN A 93 20.89 -6.43 -3.70
CA ASN A 93 21.28 -7.51 -4.62
C ASN A 93 22.75 -7.36 -5.03
N TYR A 94 23.18 -6.15 -5.41
CA TYR A 94 24.56 -5.86 -5.81
C TYR A 94 25.57 -6.22 -4.72
N PHE A 95 25.40 -5.71 -3.50
CA PHE A 95 26.34 -5.97 -2.40
C PHE A 95 26.17 -7.36 -1.76
N SER A 96 25.06 -8.05 -2.02
CA SER A 96 24.95 -9.49 -1.70
C SER A 96 25.94 -10.30 -2.54
N ASP A 97 26.11 -9.95 -3.80
CA ASP A 97 26.92 -10.72 -4.75
C ASP A 97 28.40 -10.26 -4.75
N ASN A 98 28.64 -8.97 -4.56
CA ASN A 98 29.99 -8.38 -4.56
C ASN A 98 30.62 -8.22 -3.15
N GLY A 99 29.84 -8.43 -2.10
CA GLY A 99 30.28 -8.32 -0.70
C GLY A 99 30.24 -6.89 -0.15
N LEU A 100 30.04 -6.77 1.16
CA LEU A 100 29.95 -5.47 1.85
C LEU A 100 31.32 -4.82 2.01
N ARG A 101 31.51 -3.66 1.39
CA ARG A 101 32.70 -2.80 1.44
C ARG A 101 32.32 -1.34 1.23
N GLU A 102 33.21 -0.39 1.51
CA GLU A 102 32.94 1.00 1.17
C GLU A 102 32.68 1.13 -0.35
N PRO A 103 31.57 1.78 -0.76
CA PRO A 103 31.27 1.95 -2.18
C PRO A 103 32.30 2.82 -2.87
N ASP A 104 32.71 2.43 -4.07
CA ASP A 104 33.56 3.22 -4.96
C ASP A 104 32.82 3.70 -6.22
N ALA A 105 33.54 4.36 -7.12
CA ALA A 105 32.97 4.90 -8.36
C ALA A 105 32.53 3.80 -9.35
N ASP A 106 33.16 2.63 -9.31
CA ASP A 106 32.79 1.50 -10.16
C ASP A 106 31.48 0.88 -9.64
N ASP A 107 31.33 0.74 -8.32
CA ASP A 107 30.08 0.31 -7.69
C ASP A 107 28.91 1.22 -8.10
N VAL A 108 29.10 2.55 -8.05
CA VAL A 108 28.09 3.53 -8.48
C VAL A 108 27.69 3.30 -9.93
N ALA A 109 28.66 3.12 -10.83
CA ALA A 109 28.39 2.92 -12.25
C ALA A 109 27.62 1.61 -12.51
N GLU A 110 28.01 0.51 -11.87
CA GLU A 110 27.33 -0.78 -12.01
C GLU A 110 25.91 -0.76 -11.44
N ILE A 111 25.71 -0.11 -10.28
CA ILE A 111 24.37 0.07 -9.70
C ILE A 111 23.48 0.92 -10.61
N CYS A 112 24.01 1.99 -11.22
CA CYS A 112 23.27 2.79 -12.20
C CYS A 112 22.83 1.95 -13.41
N GLU A 113 23.70 1.10 -13.95
CA GLU A 113 23.35 0.20 -15.06
C GLU A 113 22.34 -0.88 -14.66
N ALA A 114 22.41 -1.36 -13.41
CA ALA A 114 21.44 -2.31 -12.87
C ALA A 114 20.06 -1.67 -12.64
N LEU A 115 20.01 -0.41 -12.19
CA LEU A 115 18.76 0.33 -11.97
C LEU A 115 17.99 0.59 -13.26
N LYS A 116 18.67 0.72 -14.41
CA LYS A 116 18.03 0.88 -15.73
C LYS A 116 17.26 -0.35 -16.19
N LYS A 117 17.40 -1.49 -15.50
CA LYS A 117 16.78 -2.76 -15.85
C LYS A 117 15.73 -3.15 -14.80
N PRO A 118 14.77 -4.01 -15.18
CA PRO A 118 13.90 -4.67 -14.21
C PRO A 118 14.71 -5.38 -13.14
N SER A 119 14.11 -5.53 -11.96
CA SER A 119 14.75 -6.25 -10.85
C SER A 119 15.28 -7.62 -11.27
N GLU A 120 16.57 -7.81 -11.04
CA GLU A 120 17.28 -9.07 -11.16
C GLU A 120 17.92 -9.37 -9.81
N GLY A 121 17.68 -10.58 -9.27
CA GLY A 121 18.28 -11.05 -8.04
C GLY A 121 17.30 -11.63 -7.01
N PRO A 122 17.81 -11.93 -5.80
CA PRO A 122 17.03 -12.57 -4.75
C PRO A 122 16.04 -11.63 -4.05
N ILE A 123 16.35 -10.33 -3.93
CA ILE A 123 15.41 -9.32 -3.42
C ILE A 123 14.48 -8.91 -4.54
N ILE A 124 13.17 -8.95 -4.27
CA ILE A 124 12.11 -8.51 -5.18
C ILE A 124 11.32 -7.40 -4.49
N ALA A 125 11.40 -6.18 -5.03
CA ALA A 125 10.58 -5.07 -4.61
C ALA A 125 9.16 -5.23 -5.17
N PHE A 126 8.17 -4.89 -4.34
CA PHE A 126 6.78 -4.82 -4.77
C PHE A 126 6.02 -3.74 -4.01
N LEU A 127 4.99 -3.19 -4.64
CA LEU A 127 4.04 -2.28 -4.03
C LEU A 127 2.90 -3.09 -3.42
N LEU A 128 2.62 -2.88 -2.14
CA LEU A 128 1.36 -3.36 -1.58
C LEU A 128 0.34 -2.25 -1.73
N ASN A 129 -0.72 -2.53 -2.48
CA ASN A 129 -1.83 -1.61 -2.66
C ASN A 129 -2.68 -1.67 -1.41
N THR A 130 -2.23 -0.98 -0.37
CA THR A 130 -2.95 -0.92 0.89
C THR A 130 -4.16 -0.04 0.68
N ASP A 131 -5.34 -0.62 0.84
CA ASP A 131 -6.63 0.07 0.91
C ASP A 131 -7.33 0.38 -0.42
N ASP A 132 -7.63 -0.69 -1.17
CA ASP A 132 -8.64 -0.75 -2.25
C ASP A 132 -10.10 -0.54 -1.76
N ILE A 133 -10.30 0.29 -0.72
CA ILE A 133 -11.55 0.44 0.03
C ILE A 133 -12.30 1.73 -0.27
N GLU A 134 -11.60 2.85 -0.47
CA GLU A 134 -12.23 4.14 -0.73
C GLU A 134 -11.59 4.71 -2.00
N PRO A 135 -12.36 4.92 -3.09
CA PRO A 135 -11.80 5.40 -4.36
C PRO A 135 -11.23 6.83 -4.27
N ASP A 136 -11.60 7.60 -3.25
CA ASP A 136 -11.33 9.03 -3.12
C ASP A 136 -10.80 9.36 -1.71
N ARG A 137 -9.83 8.56 -1.25
CA ARG A 137 -9.52 8.40 0.19
C ARG A 137 -8.67 9.53 0.75
N TYR A 138 -7.46 9.71 0.24
CA TYR A 138 -6.61 10.84 0.54
C TYR A 138 -6.38 11.62 -0.76
N SER A 139 -5.95 12.87 -0.62
CA SER A 139 -5.50 13.71 -1.73
C SER A 139 -6.44 13.67 -2.95
N MET A 140 -7.52 14.44 -2.91
CA MET A 140 -7.89 15.27 -4.07
C MET A 140 -7.95 14.53 -5.42
N ASN A 141 -8.79 13.50 -5.48
CA ASN A 141 -8.96 12.70 -6.68
C ASN A 141 -9.58 13.55 -7.81
N PRO A 142 -8.98 13.60 -9.01
CA PRO A 142 -9.50 14.38 -10.14
C PRO A 142 -10.84 13.87 -10.68
N LEU A 143 -11.35 12.73 -10.18
CA LEU A 143 -12.64 12.15 -10.52
C LEU A 143 -13.69 12.30 -9.40
N LYS A 144 -13.34 12.94 -8.28
CA LYS A 144 -14.15 13.05 -7.06
C LYS A 144 -15.62 13.37 -7.32
N GLU A 145 -15.92 14.43 -8.07
CA GLU A 145 -17.32 14.82 -8.33
C GLU A 145 -18.08 13.70 -9.03
N SER A 146 -17.48 13.07 -10.05
CA SER A 146 -18.11 11.98 -10.81
C SER A 146 -18.26 10.69 -9.99
N ILE A 147 -17.33 10.40 -9.09
CA ILE A 147 -17.41 9.27 -8.14
C ILE A 147 -18.59 9.48 -7.17
N VAL A 148 -18.78 10.69 -6.67
CA VAL A 148 -19.92 11.04 -5.80
C VAL A 148 -21.23 11.02 -6.60
N ALA A 149 -21.25 11.61 -7.79
CA ALA A 149 -22.44 11.69 -8.64
C ALA A 149 -22.92 10.31 -9.11
N SER A 150 -22.00 9.38 -9.35
CA SER A 150 -22.33 7.98 -9.69
C SER A 150 -22.80 7.14 -8.48
N GLY A 151 -22.73 7.68 -7.27
CA GLY A 151 -23.12 6.98 -6.03
C GLY A 151 -22.09 5.96 -5.53
N GLN A 152 -20.88 5.97 -6.10
CA GLN A 152 -19.84 4.98 -5.82
C GLN A 152 -18.86 5.43 -4.73
N SER A 153 -18.99 6.64 -4.18
CA SER A 153 -18.01 7.21 -3.26
C SER A 153 -17.89 6.50 -1.90
N ALA A 154 -18.86 5.65 -1.54
CA ALA A 154 -18.80 4.78 -0.37
C ALA A 154 -18.51 3.31 -0.72
N PHE A 155 -18.32 2.96 -2.00
CA PHE A 155 -18.02 1.60 -2.43
C PHE A 155 -16.53 1.29 -2.23
N PRO A 156 -16.16 0.02 -1.98
CA PRO A 156 -14.80 -0.45 -2.22
C PRO A 156 -14.30 -0.01 -3.60
N ALA A 157 -13.06 0.47 -3.69
CA ALA A 157 -12.47 0.85 -4.98
C ALA A 157 -12.47 -0.33 -5.96
N ALA A 158 -12.32 -1.56 -5.46
CA ALA A 158 -12.43 -2.79 -6.25
C ALA A 158 -13.82 -2.99 -6.92
N TYR A 159 -14.87 -2.34 -6.41
CA TYR A 159 -16.23 -2.41 -6.98
C TYR A 159 -16.57 -1.22 -7.84
N ALA A 160 -15.78 -0.13 -7.76
CA ALA A 160 -16.01 1.06 -8.52
C ALA A 160 -15.82 0.81 -10.03
N ARG A 161 -16.65 1.48 -10.81
CA ARG A 161 -16.85 1.33 -12.25
C ARG A 161 -16.57 2.65 -12.94
N THR A 162 -15.90 2.59 -14.10
CA THR A 162 -15.39 3.78 -14.80
C THR A 162 -16.37 4.38 -15.80
N GLU A 163 -17.43 3.67 -16.17
CA GLU A 163 -18.34 3.98 -17.28
C GLU A 163 -19.02 5.35 -17.17
N THR A 164 -19.23 5.83 -15.94
CA THR A 164 -19.86 7.13 -15.67
C THR A 164 -18.89 8.15 -15.08
N LEU A 165 -17.61 7.79 -14.94
CA LEU A 165 -16.61 8.68 -14.35
C LEU A 165 -16.08 9.64 -15.40
N LYS A 166 -15.76 10.84 -14.94
CA LYS A 166 -15.18 11.91 -15.75
C LYS A 166 -14.34 12.80 -14.87
N THR A 167 -13.37 13.45 -15.49
CA THR A 167 -12.57 14.47 -14.82
C THR A 167 -13.47 15.60 -14.30
N ASP A 168 -13.26 15.98 -13.06
CA ASP A 168 -13.88 17.13 -12.40
C ASP A 168 -13.21 18.41 -12.89
N GLN A 169 -13.93 19.22 -13.67
CA GLN A 169 -13.37 20.44 -14.24
C GLN A 169 -13.11 21.50 -13.17
N GLN A 170 -13.92 21.56 -12.10
CA GLN A 170 -13.71 22.52 -11.02
C GLN A 170 -12.43 22.18 -10.26
N PHE A 171 -12.16 20.88 -10.08
CA PHE A 171 -10.91 20.40 -9.55
C PHE A 171 -9.72 20.83 -10.42
N VAL A 172 -9.79 20.55 -11.73
CA VAL A 172 -8.71 20.90 -12.67
C VAL A 172 -8.45 22.40 -12.67
N ASP A 173 -9.50 23.22 -12.75
CA ASP A 173 -9.38 24.67 -12.79
C ASP A 173 -8.77 25.23 -11.49
N LYS A 174 -9.12 24.64 -10.34
CA LYS A 174 -8.64 25.07 -9.02
C LYS A 174 -7.19 24.66 -8.76
N TYR A 175 -6.75 23.51 -9.27
CA TYR A 175 -5.48 22.88 -8.88
C TYR A 175 -4.47 22.67 -10.02
N ALA A 176 -4.74 23.24 -11.20
CA ALA A 176 -3.81 23.24 -12.33
C ALA A 176 -2.41 23.72 -11.91
N GLY A 177 -1.39 22.90 -12.20
CA GLY A 177 0.01 23.16 -11.88
C GLY A 177 0.40 22.88 -10.42
N ASN A 178 -0.57 22.88 -9.49
CA ASN A 178 -0.29 22.66 -8.08
C ASN A 178 -0.41 21.18 -7.68
N LEU A 179 -1.39 20.48 -8.26
CA LEU A 179 -1.61 19.04 -7.98
C LEU A 179 -1.80 18.22 -9.23
N ILE A 180 -2.34 18.82 -10.28
CA ILE A 180 -2.61 18.16 -11.55
C ILE A 180 -2.11 19.03 -12.70
N CYS A 181 -1.53 18.40 -13.71
CA CYS A 181 -1.09 19.07 -14.92
C CYS A 181 -1.97 18.67 -16.11
N LYS A 182 -1.93 19.47 -17.17
CA LYS A 182 -2.77 19.24 -18.36
C LYS A 182 -2.50 17.87 -19.01
N THR A 183 -1.24 17.46 -19.09
CA THR A 183 -0.85 16.16 -19.67
C THR A 183 -1.42 15.00 -18.87
N GLU A 184 -1.47 15.10 -17.53
CA GLU A 184 -2.11 14.11 -16.67
C GLU A 184 -3.62 14.06 -16.88
N VAL A 185 -4.30 15.22 -17.00
CA VAL A 185 -5.74 15.25 -17.35
C VAL A 185 -6.02 14.56 -18.69
N ASP A 186 -5.19 14.84 -19.71
CA ASP A 186 -5.33 14.24 -21.04
C ASP A 186 -5.10 12.72 -20.99
N LEU A 187 -4.15 12.25 -20.16
CA LEU A 187 -3.91 10.83 -19.92
C LEU A 187 -5.10 10.17 -19.20
N ILE A 188 -5.62 10.79 -18.15
CA ILE A 188 -6.79 10.32 -17.40
C ILE A 188 -7.99 10.14 -18.33
N ASN A 189 -8.33 11.17 -19.11
CA ASN A 189 -9.47 11.13 -20.02
C ASN A 189 -9.33 10.01 -21.05
N ARG A 190 -8.15 9.86 -21.66
CA ARG A 190 -7.87 8.80 -22.64
C ARG A 190 -7.98 7.40 -22.02
N GLN A 191 -7.45 7.22 -20.81
CA GLN A 191 -7.50 5.92 -20.14
C GLN A 191 -8.92 5.58 -19.67
N LEU A 192 -9.72 6.55 -19.22
CA LEU A 192 -11.13 6.35 -18.87
C LEU A 192 -11.93 5.76 -20.04
N GLU A 193 -11.72 6.25 -21.26
CA GLU A 193 -12.37 5.72 -22.48
C GLU A 193 -12.02 4.25 -22.76
N SER A 194 -10.84 3.80 -22.32
CA SER A 194 -10.33 2.45 -22.59
C SER A 194 -10.37 1.49 -21.39
N ALA A 195 -10.80 1.96 -20.23
CA ALA A 195 -10.70 1.29 -18.93
C ALA A 195 -11.56 0.01 -18.74
N LYS A 196 -12.44 -0.32 -19.69
CA LYS A 196 -13.32 -1.52 -19.68
C LYS A 196 -14.07 -1.74 -18.35
N GLY A 197 -14.42 -0.67 -17.64
CA GLY A 197 -15.27 -0.71 -16.45
C GLY A 197 -14.59 -1.11 -15.14
N SER A 198 -13.25 -1.19 -15.06
CA SER A 198 -12.53 -1.50 -13.82
C SER A 198 -11.80 -0.26 -13.29
N TYR A 199 -12.27 0.31 -12.17
CA TYR A 199 -11.64 1.51 -11.60
C TYR A 199 -10.20 1.27 -11.13
N VAL A 200 -9.95 0.16 -10.45
CA VAL A 200 -8.61 -0.16 -9.93
C VAL A 200 -7.61 -0.49 -11.04
N ASP A 201 -8.03 -1.15 -12.13
CA ASP A 201 -7.15 -1.38 -13.27
C ASP A 201 -6.92 -0.11 -14.08
N PHE A 202 -7.89 0.80 -14.12
CA PHE A 202 -7.74 2.14 -14.67
C PHE A 202 -6.70 2.95 -13.90
N VAL A 203 -6.80 3.03 -12.57
CA VAL A 203 -5.83 3.74 -11.73
C VAL A 203 -4.43 3.18 -11.92
N ASP A 204 -4.28 1.84 -11.89
CA ASP A 204 -3.00 1.20 -12.22
C ASP A 204 -2.45 1.64 -13.56
N SER A 205 -3.28 1.58 -14.61
CA SER A 205 -2.82 1.84 -15.96
C SER A 205 -2.26 3.25 -16.12
N ILE A 206 -2.83 4.22 -15.39
CA ILE A 206 -2.32 5.60 -15.35
C ILE A 206 -1.00 5.64 -14.59
N LYS A 207 -0.97 5.13 -13.35
CA LYS A 207 0.25 5.19 -12.53
C LYS A 207 1.43 4.53 -13.23
N TYR A 208 1.23 3.37 -13.85
CA TYR A 208 2.29 2.70 -14.60
C TYR A 208 2.71 3.45 -15.86
N ALA A 209 1.78 4.11 -16.57
CA ALA A 209 2.16 4.96 -17.69
C ALA A 209 3.02 6.16 -17.23
N GLN A 210 2.68 6.77 -16.10
CA GLN A 210 3.50 7.84 -15.50
C GLN A 210 4.85 7.31 -15.02
N LEU A 211 4.90 6.11 -14.42
CA LEU A 211 6.15 5.47 -14.02
C LEU A 211 7.06 5.17 -15.22
N GLU A 212 6.52 4.81 -16.37
CA GLU A 212 7.29 4.62 -17.62
C GLU A 212 7.97 5.95 -18.02
N GLU A 213 7.25 7.08 -18.04
CA GLU A 213 7.80 8.41 -18.35
C GLU A 213 8.88 8.87 -17.34
N ILE A 214 8.64 8.62 -16.05
CA ILE A 214 9.56 8.96 -14.95
C ILE A 214 10.82 8.10 -15.01
N SER A 215 10.69 6.83 -15.44
CA SER A 215 11.82 5.92 -15.56
C SER A 215 12.84 6.41 -16.59
N GLU A 216 12.35 6.95 -17.72
CA GLU A 216 13.20 7.58 -18.73
C GLU A 216 13.93 8.79 -18.18
N THR A 217 13.25 9.61 -17.38
CA THR A 217 13.82 10.87 -16.86
C THR A 217 14.86 10.64 -15.77
N PHE A 218 14.57 9.77 -14.79
CA PHE A 218 15.52 9.47 -13.72
C PHE A 218 16.60 8.46 -14.12
N GLY A 219 16.41 7.71 -15.21
CA GLY A 219 17.31 6.62 -15.60
C GLY A 219 17.19 5.39 -14.69
N VAL A 220 16.02 5.18 -14.08
CA VAL A 220 15.73 4.08 -13.15
C VAL A 220 14.45 3.38 -13.60
N ASP A 221 14.48 2.07 -13.88
CA ASP A 221 13.27 1.29 -14.16
C ASP A 221 12.39 1.24 -12.90
N SER A 222 11.37 2.09 -12.90
CA SER A 222 10.43 2.28 -11.80
C SER A 222 9.21 1.37 -11.94
N GLY A 223 9.18 0.49 -12.94
CA GLY A 223 8.12 -0.49 -13.21
C GLY A 223 8.09 -1.67 -12.22
N ILE A 224 8.01 -1.36 -10.92
CA ILE A 224 7.94 -2.33 -9.81
C ILE A 224 6.63 -3.13 -9.88
N TYR A 225 6.66 -4.39 -9.43
CA TYR A 225 5.45 -5.20 -9.30
C TYR A 225 4.53 -4.71 -8.18
N ALA A 226 3.25 -5.07 -8.22
CA ALA A 226 2.25 -4.75 -7.22
C ALA A 226 1.49 -6.00 -6.76
N LEU A 227 0.99 -5.93 -5.53
CA LEU A 227 0.08 -6.90 -4.92
C LEU A 227 -1.18 -6.15 -4.47
N ARG A 228 -2.34 -6.57 -4.99
CA ARG A 228 -3.63 -5.94 -4.67
C ARG A 228 -4.31 -6.66 -3.51
N MET A 229 -4.50 -5.95 -2.40
CA MET A 229 -5.14 -6.46 -1.18
C MET A 229 -5.99 -5.35 -0.51
N PRO A 230 -6.98 -5.70 0.33
CA PRO A 230 -7.46 -7.04 0.62
C PRO A 230 -8.59 -7.54 -0.30
N ILE A 231 -9.37 -6.67 -0.95
CA ILE A 231 -10.65 -7.07 -1.54
C ILE A 231 -10.46 -7.98 -2.75
N ALA A 232 -9.57 -7.62 -3.67
CA ALA A 232 -9.31 -8.46 -4.84
C ALA A 232 -8.79 -9.86 -4.46
N THR A 233 -7.95 -9.96 -3.42
CA THR A 233 -7.49 -11.25 -2.89
C THR A 233 -8.64 -12.04 -2.27
N LEU A 234 -9.47 -11.40 -1.44
CA LEU A 234 -10.64 -12.06 -0.84
C LEU A 234 -11.64 -12.56 -1.87
N GLN A 235 -11.79 -11.88 -3.01
CA GLN A 235 -12.64 -12.35 -4.12
C GLN A 235 -12.06 -13.57 -4.85
N ALA A 236 -10.73 -13.69 -4.90
CA ALA A 236 -10.03 -14.79 -5.57
C ALA A 236 -9.82 -16.01 -4.66
N GLU A 237 -9.85 -15.81 -3.34
CA GLU A 237 -9.69 -16.85 -2.32
C GLU A 237 -10.99 -17.60 -2.01
N THR A 238 -10.85 -18.83 -1.53
CA THR A 238 -11.92 -19.62 -0.92
C THR A 238 -11.91 -19.48 0.61
N LYS A 239 -12.94 -19.97 1.29
CA LYS A 239 -13.06 -19.92 2.77
C LYS A 239 -11.94 -20.64 3.53
N ASP A 240 -11.20 -21.53 2.86
CA ASP A 240 -10.09 -22.28 3.43
C ASP A 240 -8.74 -21.58 3.21
N ASP A 241 -8.70 -20.51 2.42
CA ASP A 241 -7.51 -19.73 2.14
C ASP A 241 -7.19 -18.71 3.26
N LEU A 242 -6.05 -18.06 3.11
CA LEU A 242 -5.33 -17.39 4.19
C LEU A 242 -6.07 -16.19 4.79
N LEU A 243 -6.57 -15.25 3.98
CA LEU A 243 -7.24 -14.07 4.52
C LEU A 243 -8.57 -14.45 5.17
N HIS A 244 -9.30 -15.39 4.58
CA HIS A 244 -10.52 -15.93 5.17
C HIS A 244 -10.26 -16.57 6.52
N TYR A 245 -9.19 -17.38 6.63
CA TYR A 245 -8.77 -17.99 7.88
C TYR A 245 -8.41 -16.95 8.95
N ILE A 246 -7.64 -15.91 8.59
CA ILE A 246 -7.27 -14.83 9.52
C ILE A 246 -8.53 -14.13 10.07
N ILE A 247 -9.50 -13.81 9.20
CA ILE A 247 -10.75 -13.16 9.61
C ILE A 247 -11.54 -14.09 10.53
N ARG A 248 -11.70 -15.37 10.17
CA ARG A 248 -12.36 -16.39 11.00
C ARG A 248 -11.74 -16.47 12.40
N GLU A 249 -10.43 -16.67 12.50
CA GLU A 249 -9.76 -16.86 13.79
C GLU A 249 -9.83 -15.61 14.66
N THR A 250 -9.77 -14.42 14.06
CA THR A 250 -9.91 -13.16 14.81
C THR A 250 -11.32 -12.87 15.29
N HIS A 251 -12.34 -13.56 14.77
CA HIS A 251 -13.75 -13.43 15.16
C HIS A 251 -14.31 -14.65 15.90
N ARG A 252 -13.49 -15.67 16.17
CA ARG A 252 -13.91 -16.95 16.77
C ARG A 252 -14.71 -16.78 18.07
N ASP A 253 -14.21 -15.93 18.96
CA ASP A 253 -14.77 -15.73 20.30
C ASP A 253 -14.35 -14.35 20.86
N TYR A 254 -14.90 -14.00 22.03
CA TYR A 254 -14.57 -12.75 22.74
C TYR A 254 -13.07 -12.60 23.01
N GLU A 255 -12.38 -13.69 23.36
CA GLU A 255 -10.95 -13.65 23.70
C GLU A 255 -10.12 -13.29 22.47
N SER A 256 -10.40 -13.92 21.34
CA SER A 256 -9.71 -13.69 20.06
C SER A 256 -9.91 -12.25 19.57
N ILE A 257 -11.13 -11.73 19.69
CA ILE A 257 -11.43 -10.33 19.36
C ILE A 257 -10.70 -9.38 20.32
N SER A 258 -10.70 -9.69 21.61
CA SER A 258 -10.01 -8.90 22.65
C SER A 258 -8.49 -8.86 22.40
N GLN A 259 -7.88 -9.98 22.03
CA GLN A 259 -6.47 -10.07 21.66
C GLN A 259 -6.17 -9.20 20.42
N ALA A 260 -7.00 -9.28 19.38
CA ALA A 260 -6.87 -8.42 18.19
C ALA A 260 -7.01 -6.92 18.54
N TYR A 261 -7.93 -6.56 19.44
CA TYR A 261 -8.08 -5.20 19.95
C TYR A 261 -6.82 -4.71 20.69
N ASN A 262 -6.22 -5.57 21.50
CA ASN A 262 -5.00 -5.26 22.24
C ASN A 262 -3.83 -4.98 21.29
N CYS A 263 -3.70 -5.73 20.19
CA CYS A 263 -2.70 -5.45 19.15
C CYS A 263 -2.84 -4.03 18.57
N MET A 264 -4.08 -3.54 18.43
CA MET A 264 -4.34 -2.15 17.99
C MET A 264 -4.29 -1.11 19.11
N ARG A 265 -3.94 -1.51 20.35
CA ARG A 265 -4.04 -0.67 21.57
C ARG A 265 -5.43 -0.09 21.80
N ARG A 266 -6.48 -0.88 21.53
CA ARG A 266 -7.89 -0.49 21.70
C ARG A 266 -8.54 -1.28 22.82
N SER A 267 -9.48 -0.64 23.51
CA SER A 267 -10.29 -1.26 24.55
C SER A 267 -11.57 -1.89 23.99
N MET A 268 -11.92 -3.08 24.51
CA MET A 268 -13.21 -3.73 24.27
C MET A 268 -14.39 -3.06 25.00
N ALA A 269 -14.17 -2.03 25.83
CA ALA A 269 -15.23 -1.42 26.64
C ALA A 269 -16.40 -0.86 25.81
N LYS A 270 -16.09 -0.15 24.71
CA LYS A 270 -17.11 0.43 23.82
C LYS A 270 -17.61 -0.54 22.76
N ARG A 271 -16.84 -1.59 22.44
CA ARG A 271 -17.17 -2.61 21.43
C ARG A 271 -17.46 -2.04 20.04
N THR A 272 -16.76 -0.97 19.65
CA THR A 272 -17.05 -0.23 18.40
C THR A 272 -16.06 -0.45 17.27
N THR A 273 -14.92 -1.11 17.51
CA THR A 273 -13.92 -1.35 16.46
C THR A 273 -14.26 -2.61 15.70
N LEU A 274 -14.62 -2.44 14.43
CA LEU A 274 -14.83 -3.57 13.53
C LEU A 274 -13.48 -4.07 13.02
N LEU A 275 -13.15 -5.34 13.32
CA LEU A 275 -11.93 -6.00 12.83
C LEU A 275 -12.00 -6.23 11.32
N THR A 276 -13.21 -6.50 10.81
CA THR A 276 -13.57 -6.33 9.41
C THR A 276 -14.88 -5.57 9.31
N VAL A 277 -15.03 -4.70 8.31
CA VAL A 277 -16.24 -3.87 8.11
C VAL A 277 -17.15 -4.54 7.08
N PRO A 278 -18.27 -5.15 7.48
CA PRO A 278 -19.20 -5.77 6.54
C PRO A 278 -19.75 -4.77 5.53
N HIS A 279 -19.83 -5.17 4.27
CA HIS A 279 -20.42 -4.36 3.21
C HIS A 279 -21.94 -4.43 3.28
N SER A 280 -22.61 -3.36 2.86
CA SER A 280 -24.06 -3.35 2.79
C SER A 280 -24.57 -3.99 1.49
N ASN A 281 -25.84 -4.39 1.46
CA ASN A 281 -26.50 -4.86 0.22
C ASN A 281 -26.58 -3.79 -0.88
N LYS A 282 -26.33 -2.52 -0.53
CA LYS A 282 -26.22 -1.41 -1.48
C LYS A 282 -24.81 -1.26 -2.06
N GLY A 283 -23.85 -2.09 -1.64
CA GLY A 283 -22.45 -2.06 -2.09
C GLY A 283 -21.52 -1.18 -1.25
N TYR A 284 -22.01 -0.54 -0.18
CA TYR A 284 -21.18 0.32 0.66
C TYR A 284 -20.13 -0.50 1.42
N GLY A 285 -18.88 -0.07 1.39
CA GLY A 285 -17.74 -0.76 2.02
C GLY A 285 -16.69 0.17 2.64
N SER A 286 -16.92 1.50 2.61
CA SER A 286 -16.05 2.49 3.23
C SER A 286 -15.87 2.24 4.73
N LYS A 287 -14.62 2.10 5.17
CA LYS A 287 -14.25 1.96 6.59
C LYS A 287 -14.54 3.27 7.35
N ARG A 288 -14.40 4.42 6.68
CA ARG A 288 -14.60 5.74 7.27
C ARG A 288 -16.06 6.07 7.50
N ALA A 289 -16.96 5.66 6.60
CA ALA A 289 -18.40 5.88 6.71
C ALA A 289 -19.10 4.91 7.67
N ALA A 290 -18.49 3.75 7.95
CA ALA A 290 -19.07 2.74 8.82
C ALA A 290 -18.96 3.08 10.32
N ARG A 291 -20.03 2.79 11.07
CA ARG A 291 -20.06 2.80 12.53
C ARG A 291 -20.55 1.43 13.00
N GLY A 292 -19.73 0.76 13.80
CA GLY A 292 -19.98 -0.61 14.24
C GLY A 292 -20.28 -0.73 15.72
N LYS A 293 -21.02 -1.78 16.08
CA LYS A 293 -21.12 -2.25 17.46
C LYS A 293 -21.15 -3.77 17.52
N LEU A 294 -20.26 -4.35 18.32
CA LEU A 294 -20.21 -5.79 18.58
C LEU A 294 -21.14 -6.14 19.73
N HIS A 295 -21.97 -7.17 19.53
CA HIS A 295 -22.91 -7.68 20.52
C HIS A 295 -22.52 -9.10 20.90
N PHE A 296 -22.27 -9.34 22.18
CA PHE A 296 -21.85 -10.63 22.71
C PHE A 296 -22.96 -11.24 23.57
N GLU A 297 -23.04 -12.56 23.53
CA GLU A 297 -23.83 -13.39 24.44
C GLU A 297 -22.86 -14.36 25.13
N GLY A 298 -22.49 -14.04 26.38
CA GLY A 298 -21.34 -14.67 27.03
C GLY A 298 -20.05 -14.39 26.25
N ALA A 299 -19.32 -15.46 25.91
CA ALA A 299 -18.09 -15.39 25.11
C ALA A 299 -18.34 -15.42 23.58
N LYS A 300 -19.57 -15.72 23.13
CA LYS A 300 -19.90 -15.83 21.71
C LYS A 300 -20.23 -14.44 21.14
N LEU A 301 -19.63 -14.10 20.00
CA LEU A 301 -20.09 -12.96 19.21
C LEU A 301 -21.46 -13.31 18.64
N LYS A 302 -22.51 -12.63 19.11
CA LYS A 302 -23.89 -12.86 18.67
C LYS A 302 -24.14 -12.18 17.34
N SER A 303 -23.77 -10.90 17.25
CA SER A 303 -23.99 -10.09 16.05
C SER A 303 -23.13 -8.84 16.02
N VAL A 304 -23.04 -8.25 14.84
CA VAL A 304 -22.41 -6.95 14.59
C VAL A 304 -23.44 -6.04 13.94
N THR A 305 -23.75 -4.92 14.59
CA THR A 305 -24.57 -3.88 13.98
C THR A 305 -23.67 -2.91 13.23
N VAL A 306 -24.01 -2.60 11.99
CA VAL A 306 -23.29 -1.67 11.13
C VAL A 306 -24.23 -0.58 10.66
N LYS A 307 -23.82 0.67 10.85
CA LYS A 307 -24.51 1.85 10.31
C LYS A 307 -23.56 2.62 9.40
N TYR A 308 -23.89 2.73 8.13
CA TYR A 308 -23.23 3.61 7.19
C TYR A 308 -23.84 5.01 7.28
N GLN A 309 -22.98 6.02 7.34
CA GLN A 309 -23.38 7.42 7.35
C GLN A 309 -22.51 8.20 6.40
N THR A 310 -23.12 9.12 5.65
CA THR A 310 -22.39 10.08 4.82
C THR A 310 -21.35 10.80 5.67
N THR A 311 -20.08 10.68 5.30
CA THR A 311 -18.95 11.12 6.13
C THR A 311 -17.86 11.75 5.26
N ARG A 312 -17.27 12.86 5.75
CA ARG A 312 -16.04 13.44 5.18
C ARG A 312 -14.89 12.44 5.30
N LEU A 313 -14.16 12.24 4.21
CA LEU A 313 -12.97 11.40 4.15
C LEU A 313 -11.77 12.15 4.75
N TYR A 314 -10.57 11.90 4.27
CA TYR A 314 -9.34 12.45 4.85
C TYR A 314 -8.97 13.77 4.17
N PRO A 315 -8.55 14.80 4.93
CA PRO A 315 -8.06 16.05 4.33
C PRO A 315 -6.71 15.82 3.64
N ASN A 316 -6.39 16.69 2.68
CA ASN A 316 -5.08 16.78 2.01
C ASN A 316 -4.26 17.97 2.56
N GLU A 317 -2.98 18.05 2.23
CA GLU A 317 -2.08 19.11 2.73
C GLU A 317 -2.37 20.50 2.15
N ILE A 318 -2.95 20.58 0.94
CA ILE A 318 -3.11 21.85 0.20
C ILE A 318 -4.38 22.60 0.59
N ASP A 319 -5.50 21.89 0.63
CA ASP A 319 -6.79 22.44 1.02
C ASP A 319 -7.50 21.45 1.95
N THR A 320 -7.32 21.66 3.25
CA THR A 320 -7.89 20.81 4.30
C THR A 320 -9.42 20.87 4.37
N GLU A 321 -10.05 21.85 3.73
CA GLU A 321 -11.51 21.96 3.68
C GLU A 321 -12.13 21.29 2.46
N ASP A 322 -11.38 21.18 1.36
CA ASP A 322 -11.81 20.50 0.14
C ASP A 322 -11.68 18.97 0.25
N VAL A 323 -12.55 18.38 1.08
CA VAL A 323 -12.49 16.98 1.46
C VAL A 323 -13.52 16.16 0.68
N SER A 324 -13.09 15.00 0.20
CA SER A 324 -13.93 13.98 -0.42
C SER A 324 -14.99 13.42 0.52
N ILE A 325 -16.09 12.90 -0.02
CA ILE A 325 -17.23 12.44 0.78
C ILE A 325 -17.59 11.00 0.40
N ALA A 326 -17.50 10.09 1.38
CA ALA A 326 -18.15 8.79 1.26
C ALA A 326 -19.64 8.95 1.52
N LYS A 327 -20.44 8.97 0.46
CA LYS A 327 -21.88 9.21 0.49
C LYS A 327 -22.62 7.88 0.54
N GLY A 328 -23.36 7.66 1.61
CA GLY A 328 -24.12 6.42 1.77
C GLY A 328 -24.78 6.35 3.13
N GLU A 329 -26.04 5.91 3.14
CA GLU A 329 -26.81 5.65 4.35
C GLU A 329 -27.40 4.25 4.32
N ASP A 330 -27.06 3.47 5.33
CA ASP A 330 -27.62 2.14 5.54
C ASP A 330 -27.48 1.72 7.00
N SER A 331 -28.28 0.75 7.43
CA SER A 331 -28.18 0.17 8.77
C SER A 331 -28.62 -1.27 8.73
N PHE A 332 -27.75 -2.17 9.17
CA PHE A 332 -28.01 -3.61 9.13
C PHE A 332 -27.25 -4.33 10.23
N THR A 333 -27.53 -5.61 10.38
CA THR A 333 -26.91 -6.49 11.36
C THR A 333 -26.39 -7.75 10.67
N VAL A 334 -25.18 -8.16 11.01
CA VAL A 334 -24.56 -9.41 10.57
C VAL A 334 -24.50 -10.37 11.75
N ALA A 335 -24.84 -11.64 11.55
CA ALA A 335 -24.73 -12.64 12.60
C ALA A 335 -23.25 -12.91 12.90
N GLY A 336 -22.88 -13.06 14.18
CA GLY A 336 -21.49 -13.30 14.55
C GLY A 336 -20.92 -14.60 13.98
N GLU A 337 -21.79 -15.59 13.74
CA GLU A 337 -21.43 -16.86 13.09
C GLU A 337 -20.93 -16.66 11.65
N GLN A 338 -21.49 -15.70 10.91
CA GLN A 338 -21.03 -15.39 9.55
C GLN A 338 -19.61 -14.80 9.52
N LEU A 339 -19.13 -14.23 10.64
CA LEU A 339 -17.76 -13.74 10.76
C LEU A 339 -16.83 -14.82 11.33
N ALA A 340 -17.35 -15.74 12.14
CA ALA A 340 -16.63 -16.88 12.68
C ALA A 340 -16.51 -18.05 11.67
N ASP A 341 -17.37 -18.12 10.66
CA ASP A 341 -17.24 -19.02 9.50
C ASP A 341 -17.15 -18.18 8.21
N TYR A 342 -16.18 -17.26 8.20
CA TYR A 342 -16.12 -16.20 7.21
C TYR A 342 -15.95 -16.70 5.78
N SER A 343 -16.80 -16.19 4.90
CA SER A 343 -16.72 -16.29 3.44
C SER A 343 -16.98 -14.93 2.81
N PHE A 344 -16.08 -14.44 1.95
CA PHE A 344 -16.28 -13.14 1.29
C PHE A 344 -17.51 -13.14 0.37
N SER A 345 -17.83 -14.27 -0.27
CA SER A 345 -19.00 -14.37 -1.15
C SER A 345 -20.33 -14.25 -0.39
N GLU A 346 -20.34 -14.63 0.89
CA GLU A 346 -21.55 -14.63 1.74
C GLU A 346 -21.62 -13.38 2.62
N THR A 347 -20.48 -12.90 3.11
CA THR A 347 -20.35 -11.75 4.00
C THR A 347 -19.19 -10.88 3.53
N PRO A 348 -19.33 -10.18 2.39
CA PRO A 348 -18.27 -9.32 1.87
C PRO A 348 -17.92 -8.26 2.91
N SER A 349 -16.62 -8.07 3.18
CA SER A 349 -16.19 -7.15 4.22
C SER A 349 -14.78 -6.60 3.99
N SER A 350 -14.51 -5.42 4.52
CA SER A 350 -13.22 -4.72 4.42
C SER A 350 -12.38 -4.92 5.70
N PRO A 351 -11.38 -5.82 5.73
CA PRO A 351 -10.56 -6.05 6.93
C PRO A 351 -9.64 -4.86 7.24
N GLN A 352 -9.32 -4.66 8.52
CA GLN A 352 -8.31 -3.68 8.94
C GLN A 352 -6.90 -4.06 8.44
N PHE A 353 -6.05 -3.06 8.18
CA PHE A 353 -4.69 -3.25 7.63
C PHE A 353 -3.88 -4.32 8.38
N PHE A 354 -3.83 -4.23 9.71
CA PHE A 354 -3.04 -5.15 10.52
C PHE A 354 -3.44 -6.64 10.36
N LEU A 355 -4.69 -6.93 9.94
CA LEU A 355 -5.12 -8.30 9.67
C LEU A 355 -4.59 -8.78 8.34
N TYR A 356 -4.90 -8.05 7.26
CA TYR A 356 -4.49 -8.50 5.93
C TYR A 356 -2.97 -8.38 5.71
N SER A 357 -2.29 -7.53 6.49
CA SER A 357 -0.84 -7.45 6.47
C SER A 357 -0.16 -8.74 6.96
N LEU A 358 -0.83 -9.58 7.76
CA LEU A 358 -0.31 -10.91 8.12
C LEU A 358 -0.17 -11.83 6.89
N ALA A 359 -0.98 -11.61 5.86
CA ALA A 359 -0.94 -12.37 4.62
C ALA A 359 -0.01 -11.77 3.55
N SER A 360 0.56 -10.59 3.81
CA SER A 360 1.58 -10.00 2.94
C SER A 360 2.85 -10.87 2.95
N PRO A 361 3.47 -11.15 1.79
CA PRO A 361 4.66 -12.00 1.67
C PRO A 361 5.96 -11.32 2.14
N GLU A 362 5.88 -10.06 2.57
CA GLU A 362 7.00 -9.18 2.83
C GLU A 362 8.02 -9.74 3.85
N ASN A 363 9.31 -9.55 3.55
CA ASN A 363 10.44 -9.81 4.43
C ASN A 363 11.07 -8.51 4.94
N ALA A 364 10.92 -7.45 4.16
CA ALA A 364 11.25 -6.09 4.54
C ALA A 364 10.15 -5.14 4.06
N VAL A 365 10.07 -3.98 4.68
CA VAL A 365 9.08 -2.95 4.42
C VAL A 365 9.75 -1.59 4.40
N LEU A 366 9.52 -0.82 3.35
CA LEU A 366 9.78 0.61 3.28
C LEU A 366 8.48 1.37 3.52
N TRP A 367 8.44 2.12 4.63
CA TRP A 367 7.37 3.07 4.91
C TRP A 367 7.69 4.44 4.34
N HIS A 368 6.65 5.16 3.96
CA HIS A 368 6.77 6.52 3.46
C HIS A 368 6.51 7.47 4.63
N GLY A 369 7.55 8.18 5.09
CA GLY A 369 7.40 9.30 6.01
C GLY A 369 6.73 8.99 7.35
N ILE A 370 6.92 7.80 7.95
CA ILE A 370 6.45 7.56 9.33
C ILE A 370 7.13 8.60 10.23
N GLY A 371 6.32 9.49 10.81
CA GLY A 371 6.79 10.64 11.58
C GLY A 371 6.31 11.98 11.01
N ALA A 372 6.23 12.12 9.68
CA ALA A 372 5.66 13.30 9.04
C ALA A 372 4.14 13.41 9.28
N PHE A 373 3.42 12.29 9.10
CA PHE A 373 1.95 12.23 9.19
C PHE A 373 1.41 11.47 10.40
N ALA A 374 2.22 11.28 11.43
CA ALA A 374 1.80 10.69 12.71
C ALA A 374 1.09 9.31 12.60
N ALA A 375 1.71 8.35 11.89
CA ALA A 375 1.23 6.97 11.83
C ALA A 375 1.95 5.94 12.77
N PRO A 376 2.57 6.28 13.92
CA PRO A 376 3.26 5.28 14.74
C PRO A 376 2.31 4.20 15.28
N LYS A 377 1.01 4.51 15.42
CA LYS A 377 -0.01 3.53 15.84
C LYS A 377 -0.22 2.43 14.79
N LEU A 378 -0.09 2.76 13.50
CA LEU A 378 -0.19 1.78 12.42
C LEU A 378 0.94 0.77 12.55
N LEU A 379 2.18 1.28 12.64
CA LEU A 379 3.37 0.45 12.80
C LEU A 379 3.32 -0.39 14.08
N GLN A 380 2.89 0.18 15.21
CA GLN A 380 2.68 -0.58 16.45
C GLN A 380 1.68 -1.72 16.29
N SER A 381 0.55 -1.48 15.62
CA SER A 381 -0.47 -2.52 15.40
C SER A 381 0.04 -3.64 14.49
N TYR A 382 0.82 -3.27 13.48
CA TYR A 382 1.45 -4.17 12.53
C TYR A 382 2.52 -5.06 13.18
N VAL A 383 3.37 -4.49 14.04
CA VAL A 383 4.37 -5.25 14.81
C VAL A 383 3.68 -6.15 15.83
N SER A 384 2.75 -5.58 16.62
CA SER A 384 2.11 -6.28 17.73
C SER A 384 1.31 -7.50 17.29
N VAL A 385 0.62 -7.44 16.15
CA VAL A 385 -0.14 -8.59 15.64
C VAL A 385 0.77 -9.74 15.20
N ARG A 386 1.92 -9.44 14.58
CA ARG A 386 2.90 -10.45 14.18
C ARG A 386 3.53 -11.13 15.40
N GLU A 387 3.94 -10.35 16.40
CA GLU A 387 4.46 -10.87 17.67
C GLU A 387 3.44 -11.69 18.45
N SER A 388 2.19 -11.24 18.45
CA SER A 388 1.09 -12.00 19.04
C SER A 388 0.91 -13.34 18.30
N CYS A 389 0.87 -13.34 16.96
CA CYS A 389 0.66 -14.56 16.17
C CYS A 389 1.84 -15.52 16.30
N LYS A 390 3.07 -15.01 16.49
CA LYS A 390 4.25 -15.84 16.84
C LYS A 390 4.05 -16.63 18.14
N ARG A 391 3.23 -16.13 19.06
CA ARG A 391 2.82 -16.80 20.31
C ARG A 391 1.52 -17.62 20.15
N GLY A 392 1.01 -17.76 18.93
CA GLY A 392 -0.24 -18.49 18.64
C GLY A 392 -1.52 -17.72 18.99
N GLN A 393 -1.51 -16.39 18.93
CA GLN A 393 -2.65 -15.54 19.29
C GLN A 393 -2.79 -14.31 18.37
N PRO A 394 -3.99 -13.87 18.00
CA PRO A 394 -5.24 -14.62 18.03
C PRO A 394 -5.28 -15.73 16.97
N VAL A 395 -4.46 -15.61 15.92
CA VAL A 395 -4.39 -16.58 14.81
C VAL A 395 -3.29 -17.60 15.07
N ARG A 396 -3.63 -18.89 14.98
CA ARG A 396 -2.71 -20.02 15.20
C ARG A 396 -2.26 -20.64 13.89
N ASP A 397 -1.20 -21.44 13.94
CA ASP A 397 -0.76 -22.33 12.86
C ASP A 397 -0.54 -21.68 11.48
N LEU A 398 -0.32 -20.36 11.42
CA LEU A 398 -0.15 -19.63 10.15
C LEU A 398 1.01 -20.19 9.32
N HIS A 399 2.12 -20.53 9.97
CA HIS A 399 3.26 -21.13 9.32
C HIS A 399 2.96 -22.55 8.84
N GLN A 400 2.40 -23.39 9.70
CA GLN A 400 2.14 -24.80 9.42
C GLN A 400 1.08 -25.01 8.34
N LYS A 401 0.02 -24.20 8.33
CA LYS A 401 -1.10 -24.34 7.37
C LYS A 401 -0.86 -23.58 6.07
N TYR A 402 -0.28 -22.38 6.14
CA TYR A 402 -0.22 -21.46 5.01
C TYR A 402 1.20 -21.09 4.58
N GLY A 403 2.24 -21.54 5.29
CA GLY A 403 3.62 -21.17 5.03
C GLY A 403 3.94 -19.71 5.39
N VAL A 404 3.06 -19.06 6.16
CA VAL A 404 3.18 -17.64 6.54
C VAL A 404 4.11 -17.51 7.74
N TRP A 405 5.09 -16.62 7.62
CA TRP A 405 6.02 -16.34 8.70
C TRP A 405 5.54 -15.17 9.53
N THR A 406 5.44 -15.40 10.84
CA THR A 406 4.99 -14.40 11.81
C THR A 406 6.14 -13.55 12.35
N GLU A 407 7.35 -13.69 11.80
CA GLU A 407 8.42 -12.73 12.10
C GLU A 407 8.00 -11.33 11.66
N VAL A 408 8.45 -10.35 12.43
CA VAL A 408 8.31 -8.94 12.06
C VAL A 408 9.29 -8.67 10.91
N PRO A 409 8.82 -8.25 9.73
CA PRO A 409 9.68 -7.90 8.60
C PRO A 409 10.66 -6.80 8.99
N LEU A 410 11.80 -6.72 8.30
CA LEU A 410 12.73 -5.61 8.50
C LEU A 410 12.04 -4.28 8.16
N GLN A 411 12.11 -3.29 9.05
CA GLN A 411 11.37 -2.04 8.91
C GLN A 411 12.32 -0.91 8.52
N PHE A 412 12.03 -0.25 7.40
CA PHE A 412 12.71 0.93 6.89
C PHE A 412 11.73 2.09 6.74
N ASN A 413 12.24 3.32 6.77
CA ASN A 413 11.45 4.53 6.64
C ASN A 413 12.16 5.53 5.73
N LEU A 414 11.42 6.16 4.82
CA LEU A 414 11.87 7.41 4.20
C LEU A 414 11.93 8.48 5.29
N VAL A 415 13.10 9.08 5.47
CA VAL A 415 13.30 10.10 6.49
C VAL A 415 12.50 11.36 6.12
N PRO A 416 11.58 11.85 6.99
CA PRO A 416 10.72 13.00 6.70
C PRO A 416 11.44 14.23 6.14
N ASP A 417 12.59 14.60 6.72
CA ASP A 417 13.35 15.79 6.29
C ASP A 417 13.88 15.68 4.84
N HIS A 418 14.05 14.46 4.35
CA HIS A 418 14.49 14.16 3.00
C HIS A 418 13.33 13.83 2.05
N MET A 419 12.07 13.96 2.47
CA MET A 419 10.93 13.73 1.58
C MET A 419 10.93 14.75 0.43
N TRP A 420 10.61 14.29 -0.77
CA TRP A 420 10.45 15.14 -1.94
C TRP A 420 9.20 15.97 -1.81
N ILE A 421 9.36 17.29 -1.95
CA ILE A 421 8.25 18.25 -1.93
C ILE A 421 8.26 19.02 -3.24
N HIS A 422 7.10 19.47 -3.67
CA HIS A 422 6.99 20.30 -4.85
C HIS A 422 7.86 21.56 -4.70
N PRO A 423 8.79 21.87 -5.64
CA PRO A 423 9.73 22.98 -5.47
C PRO A 423 9.05 24.34 -5.26
N VAL A 424 7.95 24.58 -5.98
CA VAL A 424 7.11 25.78 -5.88
C VAL A 424 6.07 25.69 -4.76
N HIS A 425 5.23 24.65 -4.75
CA HIS A 425 4.06 24.55 -3.86
C HIS A 425 4.31 23.89 -2.51
N ARG A 426 5.53 23.39 -2.25
CA ARG A 426 6.02 22.94 -0.93
C ARG A 426 5.15 21.89 -0.22
N ASN A 427 4.53 20.98 -0.98
CA ASN A 427 3.74 19.85 -0.47
C ASN A 427 4.18 18.53 -1.12
N ILE A 428 3.79 17.39 -0.54
CA ILE A 428 4.12 16.05 -1.08
C ILE A 428 3.01 15.42 -1.92
N ASP A 429 1.77 15.92 -1.76
CA ASP A 429 0.56 15.40 -2.41
C ASP A 429 0.50 15.74 -3.91
N SER A 430 1.36 16.63 -4.39
CA SER A 430 1.42 17.01 -5.80
C SER A 430 1.70 15.80 -6.69
N SER A 431 1.00 15.72 -7.83
CA SER A 431 1.44 14.85 -8.90
C SER A 431 2.87 15.20 -9.31
N ILE A 432 3.68 14.17 -9.54
CA ILE A 432 5.01 14.30 -10.12
C ILE A 432 4.99 15.04 -11.47
N GLY A 433 3.89 14.92 -12.24
CA GLY A 433 3.72 15.60 -13.53
C GLY A 433 3.63 17.12 -13.43
N CYS A 434 3.45 17.68 -12.23
CA CYS A 434 3.46 19.13 -11.99
C CYS A 434 4.88 19.69 -11.79
N VAL A 435 5.89 18.84 -11.56
CA VAL A 435 7.26 19.30 -11.31
C VAL A 435 7.99 19.50 -12.65
N GLU A 436 8.21 20.76 -13.01
CA GLU A 436 8.89 21.13 -14.26
C GLU A 436 10.34 20.62 -14.34
N ASN A 437 11.05 20.59 -13.20
CA ASN A 437 12.45 20.20 -13.13
C ASN A 437 12.68 19.09 -12.10
N LEU A 438 12.60 17.84 -12.55
CA LEU A 438 12.86 16.66 -11.71
C LEU A 438 14.29 16.60 -11.15
N GLY A 439 15.24 17.31 -11.77
CA GLY A 439 16.60 17.43 -11.25
C GLY A 439 16.67 18.13 -9.89
N ASP A 440 15.72 19.02 -9.58
CA ASP A 440 15.64 19.65 -8.25
C ASP A 440 15.26 18.65 -7.15
N LEU A 441 14.44 17.65 -7.49
CA LEU A 441 14.11 16.54 -6.59
C LEU A 441 15.30 15.61 -6.41
N ALA A 442 16.00 15.26 -7.51
CA ALA A 442 17.18 14.40 -7.44
C ALA A 442 18.29 15.01 -6.58
N ARG A 443 18.56 16.32 -6.73
CA ARG A 443 19.55 17.05 -5.93
C ARG A 443 19.19 17.18 -4.46
N ARG A 444 17.90 17.09 -4.11
CA ARG A 444 17.47 17.03 -2.71
C ARG A 444 17.89 15.71 -2.05
N GLY A 445 18.16 14.69 -2.85
CA GLY A 445 18.54 13.37 -2.38
C GLY A 445 17.35 12.59 -1.79
N MET A 446 17.66 11.44 -1.25
CA MET A 446 16.71 10.58 -0.55
C MET A 446 17.44 9.77 0.50
N LYS A 447 16.91 9.80 1.73
CA LYS A 447 17.46 9.06 2.85
C LYS A 447 16.47 8.04 3.38
N VAL A 448 16.94 6.82 3.54
CA VAL A 448 16.23 5.75 4.23
C VAL A 448 16.94 5.43 5.53
N GLU A 449 16.16 5.27 6.59
CA GLU A 449 16.64 4.77 7.87
C GLU A 449 16.00 3.43 8.24
N LYS A 450 16.71 2.66 9.04
CA LYS A 450 16.15 1.49 9.71
C LYS A 450 15.36 1.96 10.92
N LEU A 451 14.09 1.60 10.98
CA LEU A 451 13.33 1.78 12.21
C LEU A 451 13.82 0.77 13.23
N SER A 452 14.24 1.24 14.40
CA SER A 452 14.44 0.34 15.54
C SER A 452 13.13 -0.39 15.81
N SER A 453 13.21 -1.67 16.17
CA SER A 453 12.05 -2.42 16.62
C SER A 453 11.37 -1.56 17.69
N LEU A 454 10.16 -1.07 17.40
CA LEU A 454 9.36 -0.32 18.36
C LEU A 454 9.11 -1.24 19.56
N GLY A 455 9.97 -1.12 20.58
CA GLY A 455 9.84 -1.80 21.86
C GLY A 455 8.66 -1.27 22.65
#